data_AF-A0A368W7U7-F1
#
_entry.id   AF-A0A368W7U7-F1
#
_cell.length_a   1.000
_cell.length_b   1.000
_cell.length_c   1.000
_cell.angle_alpha   90.00
_cell.angle_beta   90.00
_cell.angle_gamma   90.00
#
_symmetry.space_group_name_H-M   'P 1'
#
loop_
_entity.id
_entity.type
_entity.pdbx_description
1 polymer ?
#
loop_
_entity_poly.entity_id
_entity_poly.type
_entity_poly.pdbx_seq_one_letter_code
_entity_poly.pdbx_strand_id
1 'polypeptide(L)'
;MESTLMAKSYKMVLLLAMLERGTSRWHAPITPQEAAPFFHRFLTEKEYRRRIDFSDKKTLRLKEYDEQKVTALITDMPMSMWSGSSKGQITFDNGEFKPQLEIQSEHAELVHVWTREICEYRLHGYFEKKAEM
;
A
#
# COMPACT_ATOMS: atom_id res chain seq x y z
N MET A 1 -12.48 17.99 7.13
CA MET A 1 -11.82 16.86 6.46
C MET A 1 -11.24 15.96 7.54
N GLU A 2 -11.67 14.72 7.67
CA GLU A 2 -11.05 13.76 8.59
C GLU A 2 -9.64 13.42 8.08
N SER A 3 -8.61 13.99 8.70
CA SER A 3 -7.25 13.54 8.49
C SER A 3 -7.04 12.27 9.32
N THR A 4 -7.16 11.09 8.70
CA THR A 4 -6.68 9.87 9.35
C THR A 4 -5.15 9.95 9.43
N LEU A 5 -4.64 10.20 10.64
CA LEU A 5 -3.21 10.15 10.91
C LEU A 5 -2.65 8.77 10.49
N MET A 6 -1.63 8.78 9.65
CA MET A 6 -0.94 7.55 9.24
C MET A 6 0.25 7.32 10.17
N ALA A 7 0.30 6.16 10.83
CA ALA A 7 1.48 5.75 11.59
C ALA A 7 2.61 5.27 10.65
N LYS A 8 2.24 4.49 9.63
CA LYS A 8 3.11 4.00 8.54
C LYS A 8 2.40 4.20 7.20
N SER A 9 3.16 4.35 6.12
CA SER A 9 2.58 4.54 4.77
C SER A 9 2.03 3.26 4.12
N TYR A 10 2.19 2.10 4.75
CA TYR A 10 2.03 0.77 4.12
C TYR A 10 0.70 0.58 3.37
N LYS A 11 -0.43 1.01 3.92
CA LYS A 11 -1.74 0.92 3.23
C LYS A 11 -1.73 1.67 1.89
N MET A 12 -1.15 2.87 1.86
CA MET A 12 -1.06 3.67 0.64
C MET A 12 -0.04 3.09 -0.34
N VAL A 13 1.07 2.53 0.14
CA VAL A 13 2.05 1.86 -0.73
C VAL A 13 1.46 0.59 -1.35
N LEU A 14 0.68 -0.20 -0.60
CA LEU A 14 -0.06 -1.34 -1.17
C LEU A 14 -1.08 -0.86 -2.22
N LEU A 15 -1.85 0.19 -1.92
CA LEU A 15 -2.80 0.75 -2.89
C LEU A 15 -2.09 1.23 -4.16
N LEU A 16 -0.94 1.88 -4.04
CA LEU A 16 -0.14 2.30 -5.18
C LEU A 16 0.35 1.09 -5.98
N ALA A 17 0.84 0.03 -5.32
CA ALA A 17 1.21 -1.22 -6.00
C ALA A 17 0.05 -1.82 -6.80
N MET A 18 -1.16 -1.74 -6.26
CA MET A 18 -2.38 -2.19 -6.95
C MET A 18 -2.70 -1.30 -8.16
N LEU A 19 -2.62 0.03 -8.02
CA LEU A 19 -2.88 1.01 -9.08
C LEU A 19 -1.91 0.92 -10.26
N GLU A 20 -0.67 0.49 -10.02
CA GLU A 20 0.34 0.25 -11.07
C GLU A 20 -0.02 -0.92 -12.00
N ARG A 21 -1.02 -1.74 -11.64
CA ARG A 21 -1.55 -2.80 -12.52
C ARG A 21 -2.50 -2.27 -13.61
N GLY A 22 -2.73 -0.95 -13.64
CA GLY A 22 -3.49 -0.27 -14.67
C GLY A 22 -4.98 -0.07 -14.36
N THR A 23 -5.64 0.73 -15.19
CA THR A 23 -7.01 1.23 -15.00
C THR A 23 -8.06 0.14 -14.87
N SER A 24 -7.89 -0.98 -15.57
CA SER A 24 -8.89 -2.06 -15.65
C SER A 24 -8.69 -3.19 -14.64
N ARG A 25 -7.53 -3.29 -13.99
CA ARG A 25 -7.17 -4.44 -13.14
C ARG A 25 -6.67 -4.07 -11.75
N TRP A 26 -6.54 -2.80 -11.42
CA TRP A 26 -6.02 -2.39 -10.12
C TRP A 26 -6.85 -2.89 -8.93
N HIS A 27 -8.16 -3.08 -9.10
CA HIS A 27 -9.06 -3.59 -8.06
C HIS A 27 -9.21 -5.13 -8.05
N ALA A 28 -8.51 -5.85 -8.93
CA ALA A 28 -8.46 -7.31 -8.89
C ALA A 28 -7.74 -7.81 -7.62
N PRO A 29 -7.94 -9.07 -7.21
CA PRO A 29 -7.18 -9.67 -6.11
C PRO A 29 -5.66 -9.49 -6.28
N ILE A 30 -4.92 -9.33 -5.18
CA ILE A 30 -3.46 -9.28 -5.16
C ILE A 30 -2.92 -10.07 -3.98
N THR A 31 -1.86 -10.82 -4.18
CA THR A 31 -1.14 -11.54 -3.12
C THR A 31 -0.04 -10.68 -2.50
N PRO A 32 0.38 -10.96 -1.25
CA PRO A 32 1.52 -10.27 -0.65
C PRO A 32 2.82 -10.44 -1.45
N GLN A 33 2.99 -11.57 -2.15
CA GLN A 33 4.13 -11.87 -3.03
C GLN A 33 4.13 -10.97 -4.26
N GLU A 34 2.98 -10.80 -4.93
CA GLU A 34 2.86 -9.90 -6.07
C GLU A 34 3.13 -8.44 -5.68
N ALA A 35 2.71 -8.03 -4.49
CA ALA A 35 2.94 -6.67 -3.99
C ALA A 35 4.39 -6.43 -3.53
N ALA A 36 5.11 -7.47 -3.11
CA ALA A 36 6.40 -7.36 -2.41
C ALA A 36 7.49 -6.59 -3.18
N PRO A 37 7.75 -6.84 -4.47
CA PRO A 37 8.79 -6.12 -5.21
C PRO A 37 8.53 -4.62 -5.28
N PHE A 38 7.29 -4.22 -5.60
CA PHE A 38 6.94 -2.81 -5.66
C PHE A 38 7.01 -2.15 -4.29
N PHE A 39 6.43 -2.80 -3.28
CA PHE A 39 6.34 -2.28 -1.92
C PHE A 39 7.72 -2.00 -1.32
N HIS A 40 8.63 -2.97 -1.44
CA HIS A 40 10.00 -2.80 -0.96
C HIS A 40 10.75 -1.72 -1.73
N ARG A 41 10.72 -1.77 -3.07
CA ARG A 41 11.39 -0.78 -3.92
C ARG A 41 10.91 0.64 -3.60
N PHE A 42 9.60 0.87 -3.52
CA PHE A 42 9.04 2.18 -3.23
C PHE A 42 9.54 2.74 -1.89
N LEU A 43 9.57 1.92 -0.84
CA LEU A 43 10.01 2.35 0.49
C LEU A 43 11.52 2.52 0.61
N THR A 44 12.32 1.79 -0.18
CA THR A 44 13.78 1.76 -0.04
C THR A 44 14.56 2.61 -1.04
N GLU A 45 13.95 2.92 -2.19
CA GLU A 45 14.57 3.69 -3.28
C GLU A 45 15.01 5.09 -2.84
N LYS A 46 14.22 5.75 -1.99
CA LYS A 46 14.59 7.04 -1.41
C LYS A 46 14.91 6.89 0.06
N GLU A 47 16.05 7.46 0.46
CA GLU A 47 16.55 7.33 1.84
C GLU A 47 15.55 7.85 2.88
N TYR A 48 14.91 8.99 2.64
CA TYR A 48 13.96 9.57 3.60
C TYR A 48 12.76 8.64 3.85
N ARG A 49 12.17 8.04 2.80
CA ARG A 49 11.06 7.08 2.93
C ARG A 49 11.47 5.89 3.79
N ARG A 50 12.66 5.34 3.50
CA ARG A 50 13.23 4.22 4.25
C ARG A 50 13.44 4.57 5.71
N ARG A 51 14.01 5.73 6.02
CA ARG A 51 14.27 6.17 7.41
C ARG A 51 12.97 6.40 8.17
N ILE A 52 11.91 6.86 7.52
CA ILE A 52 10.61 7.10 8.15
C ILE A 52 9.91 5.77 8.45
N ASP A 53 9.75 4.92 7.44
CA ASP A 53 8.90 3.72 7.54
C ASP A 53 9.64 2.43 7.89
N PHE A 54 10.94 2.31 7.61
CA PHE A 54 11.82 1.20 8.01
C PHE A 54 12.75 1.57 9.19
N SER A 55 12.17 2.24 10.19
CA SER A 55 12.86 2.75 11.37
C SER A 55 12.92 1.79 12.57
N ASP A 56 12.06 0.76 12.59
CA ASP A 56 11.96 -0.15 13.74
C ASP A 56 12.85 -1.39 13.58
N LYS A 57 13.10 -2.08 14.70
CA LYS A 57 14.01 -3.25 14.74
C LYS A 57 13.63 -4.35 13.74
N LYS A 58 12.34 -4.52 13.41
CA LYS A 58 11.85 -5.53 12.46
C LYS A 58 12.20 -5.11 11.02
N THR A 59 11.92 -3.86 10.69
CA THR A 59 12.02 -3.32 9.32
C THR A 59 13.42 -2.87 8.92
N LEU A 60 14.30 -2.54 9.88
CA LEU A 60 15.72 -2.26 9.61
C LEU A 60 16.44 -3.43 8.93
N ARG A 61 16.00 -4.66 9.18
CA ARG A 61 16.53 -5.89 8.54
C ARG A 61 16.07 -6.06 7.10
N LEU A 62 15.19 -5.18 6.60
CA LEU A 62 14.61 -5.21 5.25
C LEU A 62 15.20 -4.11 4.35
N LYS A 63 16.38 -3.57 4.69
CA LYS A 63 17.07 -2.60 3.84
C LYS A 63 17.38 -3.20 2.46
N GLU A 64 17.77 -4.46 2.44
CA GLU A 64 17.92 -5.27 1.23
C GLU A 64 16.63 -6.06 0.98
N TYR A 65 16.36 -6.40 -0.28
CA TYR A 65 15.16 -7.13 -0.64
C TYR A 65 15.26 -8.58 -0.15
N ASP A 66 14.32 -8.95 0.72
CA ASP A 66 14.10 -10.31 1.20
C ASP A 66 12.62 -10.62 1.00
N GLU A 67 12.31 -11.35 -0.09
CA GLU A 67 10.94 -11.62 -0.51
C GLU A 67 10.11 -12.23 0.63
N GLN A 68 10.64 -13.26 1.31
CA GLN A 68 9.93 -13.93 2.38
C GLN A 68 9.55 -12.97 3.51
N LYS A 69 10.50 -12.14 3.97
CA LYS A 69 10.23 -11.20 5.05
C LYS A 69 9.35 -10.03 4.61
N VAL A 70 9.46 -9.56 3.37
CA VAL A 70 8.60 -8.49 2.83
C VAL A 70 7.16 -8.99 2.64
N THR A 71 6.98 -10.18 2.08
CA THR A 71 5.68 -10.87 1.99
C THR A 71 5.06 -11.04 3.38
N ALA A 72 5.83 -11.51 4.36
CA ALA A 72 5.36 -11.63 5.73
C ALA A 72 4.96 -10.26 6.33
N LEU A 73 5.76 -9.21 6.09
CA LEU A 73 5.42 -7.86 6.50
C LEU A 73 4.08 -7.43 5.92
N ILE A 74 3.89 -7.53 4.60
CA ILE A 74 2.67 -7.11 3.88
C ILE A 74 1.43 -7.90 4.35
N THR A 75 1.61 -9.20 4.61
CA THR A 75 0.59 -10.09 5.16
C THR A 75 0.12 -9.60 6.52
N ASP A 76 1.06 -9.39 7.45
CA ASP A 76 0.76 -8.85 8.79
C ASP A 76 0.15 -7.45 8.69
N MET A 77 0.76 -6.59 7.86
CA MET A 77 0.34 -5.23 7.58
C MET A 77 0.91 -4.73 6.23
N PRO A 78 0.06 -4.24 5.32
CA PRO A 78 -1.25 -3.69 5.64
C PRO A 78 -2.42 -4.65 5.45
N MET A 79 -2.25 -5.82 4.82
CA MET A 79 -3.39 -6.62 4.31
C MET A 79 -4.35 -7.07 5.42
N SER A 80 -3.87 -7.77 6.45
CA SER A 80 -4.70 -8.27 7.56
C SER A 80 -5.38 -7.14 8.35
N MET A 81 -4.65 -6.05 8.62
CA MET A 81 -5.18 -4.92 9.36
C MET A 81 -6.20 -4.11 8.57
N TRP A 82 -5.99 -3.99 7.25
CA TRP A 82 -6.91 -3.25 6.40
C TRP A 82 -8.21 -4.04 6.18
N SER A 83 -8.13 -5.34 5.89
CA SER A 83 -9.33 -6.19 5.78
C SER A 83 -10.14 -6.17 7.08
N GLY A 84 -9.49 -6.37 8.23
CA GLY A 84 -10.15 -6.39 9.53
C GLY A 84 -10.83 -5.07 9.95
N SER A 85 -10.38 -3.93 9.42
CA SER A 85 -10.97 -2.61 9.71
C SER A 85 -11.94 -2.11 8.64
N SER A 86 -12.07 -2.81 7.52
CA SER A 86 -12.83 -2.37 6.33
C SER A 86 -14.34 -2.61 6.40
N LYS A 87 -14.86 -3.24 7.47
CA LYS A 87 -16.27 -3.63 7.59
C LYS A 87 -16.79 -4.43 6.37
N GLY A 88 -15.95 -5.30 5.80
CA GLY A 88 -16.29 -6.15 4.66
C GLY A 88 -16.09 -5.50 3.29
N GLN A 89 -15.67 -4.24 3.21
CA GLN A 89 -15.36 -3.58 1.93
C GLN A 89 -14.06 -4.11 1.29
N ILE A 90 -13.19 -4.74 2.08
CA ILE A 90 -11.95 -5.36 1.63
C ILE A 90 -11.82 -6.71 2.33
N THR A 91 -11.53 -7.77 1.56
CA THR A 91 -11.26 -9.10 2.10
C THR A 91 -9.77 -9.42 2.01
N PHE A 92 -9.30 -10.23 2.95
CA PHE A 92 -8.00 -10.89 2.87
C PHE A 92 -8.18 -12.33 3.34
N ASP A 93 -8.33 -13.25 2.39
CA ASP A 93 -8.54 -14.68 2.64
C ASP A 93 -7.69 -15.50 1.68
N ASN A 94 -7.24 -16.69 2.12
CA ASN A 94 -6.41 -17.60 1.32
C ASN A 94 -5.18 -16.96 0.65
N GLY A 95 -4.64 -15.88 1.23
CA GLY A 95 -3.50 -15.14 0.70
C GLY A 95 -3.84 -14.09 -0.36
N GLU A 96 -5.12 -13.86 -0.66
CA GLU A 96 -5.59 -12.88 -1.63
C GLU A 96 -6.24 -11.67 -0.95
N PHE A 97 -5.73 -10.48 -1.26
CA PHE A 97 -6.29 -9.21 -0.84
C PHE A 97 -7.19 -8.63 -1.94
N LYS A 98 -8.47 -8.41 -1.65
CA LYS A 98 -9.46 -8.00 -2.65
C LYS A 98 -10.39 -6.89 -2.14
N PRO A 99 -10.39 -5.71 -2.78
CA PRO A 99 -11.47 -4.74 -2.62
C PRO A 99 -12.78 -5.28 -3.19
N GLN A 100 -13.87 -5.14 -2.44
CA GLN A 100 -15.22 -5.48 -2.88
C GLN A 100 -15.81 -4.31 -3.68
N LEU A 101 -15.20 -4.04 -4.84
CA LEU A 101 -15.53 -2.93 -5.71
C LEU A 101 -15.89 -3.45 -7.10
N GLU A 102 -17.01 -2.98 -7.63
CA GLU A 102 -17.41 -3.16 -9.02
C GLU A 102 -17.35 -1.81 -9.71
N ILE A 103 -16.54 -1.71 -10.77
CA ILE A 103 -16.35 -0.47 -11.52
C ILE A 103 -16.89 -0.69 -12.93
N GLN A 104 -17.86 0.13 -13.32
CA GLN A 104 -18.36 0.15 -14.69
C GLN A 104 -17.26 0.67 -15.63
N SER A 105 -17.17 0.09 -16.83
CA SER A 105 -16.10 0.39 -17.79
C SER A 105 -16.01 1.89 -18.13
N GLU A 106 -17.15 2.58 -18.18
CA GLU A 106 -17.24 4.03 -18.43
C GLU A 106 -16.62 4.90 -17.33
N HIS A 107 -16.42 4.35 -16.13
CA HIS A 107 -15.82 5.05 -14.99
C HIS A 107 -14.42 4.55 -14.64
N ALA A 108 -13.92 3.50 -15.29
CA ALA A 108 -12.67 2.84 -14.92
C ALA A 108 -11.46 3.79 -14.92
N GLU A 109 -11.35 4.64 -15.94
CA GLU A 109 -10.27 5.62 -16.04
C GLU A 109 -10.39 6.70 -14.95
N LEU A 110 -11.58 7.29 -14.79
CA LEU A 110 -11.82 8.35 -13.82
C LEU A 110 -11.53 7.88 -12.38
N VAL A 111 -12.05 6.71 -12.01
CA VAL A 111 -11.86 6.14 -10.68
C VAL A 111 -10.38 5.82 -10.44
N HIS A 112 -9.67 5.29 -11.44
CA HIS A 112 -8.24 5.01 -11.33
C HIS A 112 -7.44 6.29 -11.11
N VAL A 113 -7.65 7.32 -11.94
CA VAL A 113 -6.93 8.59 -11.86
C VAL A 113 -7.15 9.26 -10.50
N TRP A 114 -8.41 9.41 -10.07
CA TRP A 114 -8.71 10.04 -8.78
C TRP A 114 -8.14 9.24 -7.59
N THR A 115 -8.26 7.91 -7.64
CA THR A 115 -7.70 7.06 -6.58
C THR A 115 -6.18 7.20 -6.51
N ARG A 116 -5.52 7.29 -7.67
CA ARG A 116 -4.08 7.52 -7.76
C ARG A 116 -3.68 8.89 -7.21
N GLU A 117 -4.35 9.96 -7.63
CA GLU A 117 -4.07 11.31 -7.15
C GLU A 117 -4.22 11.41 -5.62
N ILE A 118 -5.28 10.83 -5.06
CA ILE A 118 -5.49 10.79 -3.60
C ILE A 118 -4.38 9.97 -2.92
N CYS A 119 -4.01 8.83 -3.48
CA CYS A 119 -2.96 7.96 -2.95
C CYS A 119 -1.59 8.69 -2.91
N GLU A 120 -1.20 9.30 -4.03
CA GLU A 120 0.06 10.01 -4.19
C GLU A 120 0.11 11.27 -3.31
N TYR A 121 -0.98 12.04 -3.25
CA TYR A 121 -1.09 13.21 -2.38
C TYR A 121 -0.89 12.83 -0.90
N ARG A 122 -1.53 11.75 -0.44
CA ARG A 122 -1.37 11.26 0.93
C ARG A 122 0.03 10.75 1.22
N LEU A 123 0.66 10.04 0.28
CA LEU A 123 2.04 9.59 0.41
C LEU A 123 3.00 10.77 0.51
N HIS A 124 2.85 11.76 -0.38
CA HIS A 124 3.68 12.97 -0.38
C HIS A 124 3.57 13.70 0.96
N GLY A 125 2.35 14.06 1.36
CA GLY A 125 2.14 14.79 2.61
C GLY A 125 2.52 14.01 3.87
N TYR A 126 2.47 12.67 3.85
CA TYR A 126 2.96 11.85 4.96
C TYR A 126 4.48 11.97 5.13
N PHE A 127 5.22 11.74 4.05
CA PHE A 127 6.68 11.74 4.14
C PHE A 127 7.26 13.13 4.31
N GLU A 128 6.65 14.17 3.73
CA GLU A 128 7.03 15.57 3.96
C GLU A 128 6.93 15.91 5.45
N LYS A 129 5.74 15.74 6.05
CA LYS A 129 5.53 15.99 7.49
C LYS A 129 6.45 15.18 8.39
N LYS A 130 6.76 13.94 8.01
CA LYS A 130 7.65 13.06 8.80
C LYS A 130 9.12 13.35 8.61
N ALA A 131 9.52 14.00 7.51
CA ALA A 131 10.90 14.42 7.29
C ALA A 131 11.23 15.73 8.02
N GLU A 132 10.22 16.56 8.31
CA GLU A 132 10.35 17.80 9.09
C GLU A 132 10.36 17.58 10.61
N MET A 133 10.03 16.37 11.08
CA MET A 133 10.04 15.97 12.50
C MET A 133 11.36 15.31 12.89
#